data_AF-T1HAE8-F1
#
_entry.id   AF-T1HAE8-F1
#
_cell.length_a   1.000
_cell.length_b   1.000
_cell.length_c   1.000
_cell.angle_alpha   90.00
_cell.angle_beta   90.00
_cell.angle_gamma   90.00
#
_symmetry.space_group_name_H-M   'P 1'
#
loop_
_entity.id
_entity.type
_entity.pdbx_description
1 polymer ?
#
loop_
_entity_poly.entity_id
_entity_poly.type
_entity_poly.pdbx_seq_one_letter_code
_entity_poly.pdbx_strand_id
1 'polypeptide(L)'
;MVRAKKPKIENDECVTDELRNIPVEYVSKQAVNLWKSLKVIEEVNDIVSLWLLTLEKQGCHKLIKTGAMGVGQAMVLSFGGFRFSGQHLEFKIDPKFLHRDYIFRRIHYDDMTSINVSVTLQDDNKAQLGVSLDKSDRPYYACDGGCNEDPVQLGSEMTYFPVKLTEPITSILYVTPDKDHMELIKDTLHVHKIVEAPAYDHHVIALHRHGHHLGGLPTLFWASICFLIVIFHLFLFKLIFNEYCDKQDKHRNRYGKI
;
A
#
# COMPACT_ATOMS: atom_id res chain seq x y z
N MET A 1 -0.30 25.54 -34.79
CA MET A 1 -0.35 24.98 -33.43
C MET A 1 -0.70 23.50 -33.56
N VAL A 2 0.32 22.65 -33.69
CA VAL A 2 0.11 21.19 -33.87
C VAL A 2 -0.27 20.63 -32.50
N ARG A 3 -1.54 20.25 -32.34
CA ARG A 3 -2.02 19.55 -31.15
C ARG A 3 -1.34 18.19 -31.14
N ALA A 4 -0.29 18.03 -30.33
CA ALA A 4 0.34 16.74 -30.11
C ALA A 4 -0.76 15.76 -29.65
N LYS A 5 -1.09 14.77 -30.50
CA LYS A 5 -1.95 13.65 -30.12
C LYS A 5 -1.29 13.00 -28.91
N LYS A 6 -1.98 12.99 -27.76
CA LYS A 6 -1.50 12.21 -26.61
C LYS A 6 -1.34 10.76 -27.07
N PRO A 7 -0.21 10.10 -26.77
CA PRO A 7 -0.05 8.69 -27.07
C PRO A 7 -1.13 7.90 -26.31
N LYS A 8 -1.79 7.01 -27.05
CA LYS A 8 -2.86 6.14 -26.53
C LYS A 8 -2.24 5.17 -25.52
N ILE A 9 -2.83 5.02 -24.34
CA ILE A 9 -2.38 4.01 -23.39
C ILE A 9 -3.01 2.69 -23.85
N GLU A 10 -2.27 1.95 -24.67
CA GLU A 10 -2.67 0.59 -25.06
C GLU A 10 -2.30 -0.36 -23.91
N ASN A 11 -3.29 -1.01 -23.32
CA ASN A 11 -3.08 -1.94 -22.20
C ASN A 11 -2.62 -3.27 -22.76
N ASP A 12 -1.32 -3.52 -22.65
CA ASP A 12 -0.76 -4.83 -22.88
C ASP A 12 -0.05 -5.32 -21.63
N GLU A 13 0.20 -6.63 -21.62
CA GLU A 13 0.57 -7.47 -20.51
C GLU A 13 1.86 -7.02 -19.80
N CYS A 14 1.72 -6.02 -18.94
CA CYS A 14 2.69 -5.71 -17.91
C CYS A 14 2.56 -6.82 -16.86
N VAL A 15 3.65 -7.56 -16.63
CA VAL A 15 3.80 -8.80 -15.85
C VAL A 15 3.56 -10.09 -16.65
N THR A 16 4.42 -10.36 -17.63
CA THR A 16 4.60 -11.72 -18.22
C THR A 16 5.90 -12.33 -17.74
N ASP A 17 5.92 -12.92 -16.55
CA ASP A 17 6.94 -13.92 -16.21
C ASP A 17 6.23 -15.27 -16.01
N GLU A 18 5.87 -15.93 -17.11
CA GLU A 18 5.41 -17.33 -17.11
C GLU A 18 6.48 -18.29 -16.57
N LEU A 19 7.71 -17.84 -16.30
CA LEU A 19 8.84 -18.70 -15.93
C LEU A 19 9.25 -18.61 -14.45
N ARG A 20 8.64 -17.73 -13.66
CA ARG A 20 8.83 -17.70 -12.21
C ARG A 20 7.50 -17.51 -11.51
N ASN A 21 7.03 -18.55 -10.83
CA ASN A 21 5.95 -18.48 -9.83
C ASN A 21 6.35 -17.64 -8.60
N ILE A 22 6.97 -16.48 -8.80
CA ILE A 22 7.45 -15.54 -7.79
C ILE A 22 6.60 -14.27 -7.96
N PRO A 23 5.85 -13.83 -6.92
CA PRO A 23 5.11 -12.58 -6.96
C PRO A 23 6.03 -11.41 -7.34
N VAL A 24 5.57 -10.47 -8.18
CA VAL A 24 6.36 -9.30 -8.62
C VAL A 24 6.77 -8.40 -7.45
N GLU A 25 6.00 -8.42 -6.36
CA GLU A 25 6.39 -7.81 -5.09
C GLU A 25 7.71 -8.37 -4.54
N TYR A 26 7.96 -9.67 -4.73
CA TYR A 26 9.22 -10.32 -4.34
C TYR A 26 10.40 -9.81 -5.18
N VAL A 27 10.21 -9.64 -6.50
CA VAL A 27 11.28 -9.20 -7.41
C VAL A 27 11.62 -7.72 -7.18
N SER A 28 10.61 -6.87 -7.01
CA SER A 28 10.83 -5.42 -6.82
C SER A 28 11.33 -5.09 -5.41
N LYS A 29 10.75 -5.67 -4.35
CA LYS A 29 11.11 -5.30 -2.96
C LYS A 29 12.38 -5.97 -2.44
N GLN A 30 12.75 -7.16 -2.96
CA GLN A 30 13.96 -7.87 -2.50
C GLN A 30 15.19 -7.65 -3.38
N ALA A 31 15.06 -6.97 -4.52
CA ALA A 31 16.21 -6.63 -5.34
C ALA A 31 17.01 -5.49 -4.71
N VAL A 32 18.01 -5.84 -3.89
CA VAL A 32 18.94 -4.90 -3.25
C VAL A 32 19.57 -3.92 -4.26
N ASN A 33 19.76 -4.37 -5.50
CA ASN A 33 20.30 -3.54 -6.58
C ASN A 33 19.36 -2.42 -7.06
N LEU A 34 18.05 -2.55 -6.81
CA LEU A 34 17.02 -1.55 -7.16
C LEU A 34 16.83 -0.50 -6.05
N TRP A 35 17.44 -0.69 -4.87
CA TRP A 35 17.27 0.15 -3.70
C TRP A 35 18.63 0.53 -3.11
N LYS A 36 19.41 1.30 -3.88
CA LYS A 36 20.72 1.83 -3.48
C LYS A 36 20.60 3.27 -2.97
N SER A 37 21.72 3.83 -2.52
CA SER A 37 21.83 5.24 -2.12
C SER A 37 21.32 6.16 -3.24
N LEU A 38 20.57 7.20 -2.85
CA LEU A 38 20.03 8.24 -3.74
C LEU A 38 20.67 9.60 -3.43
N LYS A 39 21.92 9.60 -2.97
CA LYS A 39 22.58 10.82 -2.48
C LYS A 39 23.20 11.64 -3.61
N VAL A 40 23.59 11.00 -4.70
CA VAL A 40 24.24 11.63 -5.85
C VAL A 40 23.41 11.40 -7.12
N ILE A 41 23.39 12.37 -8.02
CA ILE A 41 22.54 12.33 -9.23
C ILE A 41 22.91 11.16 -10.16
N GLU A 42 24.19 10.80 -10.24
CA GLU A 42 24.65 9.64 -11.00
C GLU A 42 24.05 8.34 -10.44
N GLU A 43 24.00 8.18 -9.11
CA GLU A 43 23.38 7.02 -8.46
C GLU A 43 21.88 6.94 -8.76
N VAL A 44 21.20 8.10 -8.76
CA VAL A 44 19.77 8.18 -9.11
C VAL A 44 19.54 7.76 -10.56
N ASN A 45 20.36 8.25 -11.50
CA ASN A 45 20.23 7.91 -12.92
C ASN A 45 20.46 6.41 -13.17
N ASP A 46 21.42 5.80 -12.48
CA ASP A 46 21.69 4.37 -12.57
C ASP A 46 20.51 3.54 -12.05
N ILE A 47 19.95 3.90 -10.90
CA ILE A 47 18.80 3.20 -10.31
C ILE A 47 17.56 3.34 -11.19
N VAL A 48 17.27 4.53 -11.72
CA VAL A 48 16.14 4.75 -12.63
C VAL A 48 16.31 3.92 -13.90
N SER A 49 17.52 3.83 -14.44
CA SER A 49 17.81 3.01 -15.62
C SER A 49 17.58 1.52 -15.34
N LEU A 50 17.94 1.04 -14.15
CA LEU A 50 17.66 -0.33 -13.71
C LEU A 50 16.16 -0.59 -13.51
N TRP A 51 15.40 0.37 -12.96
CA TRP A 51 13.94 0.25 -12.84
C TRP A 51 13.28 0.18 -14.21
N LEU A 52 13.63 1.07 -15.14
CA LEU A 52 13.08 1.05 -16.49
C LEU A 52 13.41 -0.26 -17.21
N LEU A 53 14.64 -0.73 -17.12
CA LEU A 53 15.03 -2.03 -17.68
C LEU A 53 14.24 -3.18 -17.06
N THR A 54 14.05 -3.17 -15.73
CA THR A 54 13.27 -4.20 -15.03
C THR A 54 11.82 -4.20 -15.50
N LEU A 55 11.18 -3.04 -15.57
CA LEU A 55 9.80 -2.90 -16.05
C LEU A 55 9.67 -3.36 -17.51
N GLU A 56 10.64 -3.05 -18.37
CA GLU A 56 10.65 -3.50 -19.77
C GLU A 56 10.76 -5.03 -19.86
N LYS A 57 11.65 -5.64 -19.07
CA LYS A 57 11.82 -7.09 -19.00
C LYS A 57 10.64 -7.83 -18.39
N GLN A 58 9.81 -7.14 -17.62
CA GLN A 58 8.56 -7.66 -17.06
C GLN A 58 7.35 -7.46 -17.99
N GLY A 59 7.55 -7.05 -19.25
CA GLY A 59 6.48 -6.92 -20.25
C GLY A 59 5.88 -5.51 -20.36
N CYS A 60 6.23 -4.56 -19.50
CA CYS A 60 5.64 -3.21 -19.45
C CYS A 60 6.21 -2.25 -20.52
N HIS A 61 6.83 -2.77 -21.57
CA HIS A 61 7.54 -2.02 -22.61
C HIS A 61 6.67 -0.96 -23.31
N LYS A 62 5.39 -1.23 -23.57
CA LYS A 62 4.48 -0.25 -24.19
C LYS A 62 4.17 0.91 -23.24
N LEU A 63 3.90 0.61 -21.97
CA LEU A 63 3.67 1.63 -20.94
C LEU A 63 4.89 2.56 -20.79
N ILE A 64 6.10 2.01 -20.79
CA ILE A 64 7.33 2.81 -20.71
C ILE A 64 7.46 3.76 -21.92
N LYS A 65 7.14 3.27 -23.13
CA LYS A 65 7.19 4.08 -24.38
C LYS A 65 6.19 5.23 -24.41
N THR A 66 5.10 5.14 -23.65
CA THR A 66 4.08 6.20 -23.54
C THR A 66 4.58 7.43 -22.74
N GLY A 67 5.72 7.31 -22.07
CA GLY A 67 6.37 8.40 -21.32
C GLY A 67 6.06 8.36 -19.83
N ALA A 68 6.25 9.49 -19.14
CA ALA A 68 6.23 9.55 -17.67
C ALA A 68 4.96 8.96 -17.02
N MET A 69 3.78 9.21 -17.60
CA MET A 69 2.51 8.65 -17.10
C MET A 69 2.46 7.13 -17.22
N GLY A 70 2.95 6.59 -18.34
CA GLY A 70 2.99 5.14 -18.54
C GLY A 70 4.05 4.46 -17.68
N VAL A 71 5.19 5.10 -17.43
CA VAL A 71 6.17 4.63 -16.42
C VAL A 71 5.53 4.59 -15.03
N GLY A 72 4.79 5.62 -14.63
CA GLY A 72 4.06 5.64 -13.36
C GLY A 72 3.04 4.50 -13.25
N GLN A 73 2.25 4.28 -14.30
CA GLN A 73 1.31 3.15 -14.38
C GLN A 73 2.05 1.81 -14.28
N ALA A 74 3.15 1.63 -15.01
CA ALA A 74 3.95 0.41 -14.97
C ALA A 74 4.52 0.14 -13.57
N MET A 75 4.97 1.18 -12.85
CA MET A 75 5.39 1.06 -11.46
C MET A 75 4.24 0.64 -10.54
N VAL A 76 3.06 1.25 -10.67
CA VAL A 76 1.87 0.88 -9.87
C VAL A 76 1.48 -0.58 -10.11
N LEU A 77 1.46 -1.02 -11.37
CA LEU A 77 1.13 -2.40 -11.72
C LEU A 77 2.17 -3.37 -11.16
N SER A 78 3.46 -3.07 -11.36
CA SER A 78 4.55 -3.92 -10.90
C SER A 78 4.60 -4.03 -9.37
N PHE A 79 4.59 -2.90 -8.65
CA PHE A 79 4.70 -2.88 -7.19
C PHE A 79 3.43 -3.37 -6.49
N GLY A 80 2.27 -3.13 -7.11
CA GLY A 80 0.99 -3.59 -6.59
C GLY A 80 0.67 -5.04 -6.94
N GLY A 81 1.47 -5.72 -7.75
CA GLY A 81 1.13 -7.07 -8.22
C GLY A 81 -0.11 -7.11 -9.13
N PHE A 82 -0.40 -6.01 -9.83
CA PHE A 82 -1.46 -5.98 -10.83
C PHE A 82 -0.92 -6.40 -12.19
N ARG A 83 -1.77 -7.04 -12.98
CA ARG A 83 -1.46 -7.50 -14.33
C ARG A 83 -2.66 -7.30 -15.24
N PHE A 84 -2.41 -6.85 -16.47
CA PHE A 84 -3.39 -6.99 -17.54
C PHE A 84 -3.14 -8.30 -18.26
N SER A 85 -4.15 -9.16 -18.37
CA SER A 85 -4.06 -10.41 -19.14
C SER A 85 -5.23 -10.48 -20.11
N GLY A 86 -4.93 -10.37 -21.40
CA GLY A 86 -5.96 -10.26 -22.44
C GLY A 86 -6.95 -9.12 -22.18
N GLN A 87 -8.16 -9.47 -21.75
CA GLN A 87 -9.30 -8.56 -21.61
C GLN A 87 -9.69 -8.25 -20.16
N HIS A 88 -8.79 -8.45 -19.19
CA HIS A 88 -9.09 -8.18 -17.79
C HIS A 88 -7.87 -7.71 -16.99
N LEU A 89 -8.14 -7.00 -15.91
CA LEU A 89 -7.19 -6.61 -14.89
C LEU A 89 -7.23 -7.65 -13.76
N GLU A 90 -6.07 -8.14 -13.38
CA GLU A 90 -5.89 -9.07 -12.27
C GLU A 90 -5.09 -8.39 -11.16
N PHE A 91 -5.48 -8.63 -9.91
CA PHE A 91 -4.66 -8.35 -8.73
C PHE A 91 -4.09 -9.67 -8.20
N LYS A 92 -2.81 -9.92 -8.47
CA LYS A 92 -2.11 -11.16 -8.13
C LYS A 92 -1.09 -10.93 -7.03
N ILE A 93 -1.55 -11.03 -5.79
CA ILE A 93 -0.71 -10.98 -4.59
C ILE A 93 -1.09 -12.16 -3.70
N ASP A 94 -0.08 -12.79 -3.08
CA ASP A 94 -0.35 -13.83 -2.08
C ASP A 94 -0.98 -13.15 -0.85
N PRO A 95 -2.18 -13.58 -0.41
CA PRO A 95 -2.84 -13.01 0.75
C PRO A 95 -1.93 -12.88 1.97
N LYS A 96 -0.91 -13.72 2.17
CA LYS A 96 0.01 -13.57 3.32
C LYS A 96 0.72 -12.20 3.40
N PHE A 97 0.79 -11.45 2.30
CA PHE A 97 1.39 -10.13 2.25
C PHE A 97 0.41 -8.98 2.51
N LEU A 98 -0.90 -9.24 2.62
CA LEU A 98 -1.93 -8.22 2.85
C LEU A 98 -2.14 -7.88 4.34
N HIS A 99 -1.04 -7.66 5.05
CA HIS A 99 -1.05 -7.32 6.49
C HIS A 99 -1.10 -5.81 6.76
N ARG A 100 -1.44 -4.98 5.75
CA ARG A 100 -1.57 -3.52 5.83
C ARG A 100 -2.63 -3.02 4.87
N ASP A 101 -3.05 -1.78 5.08
CA ASP A 101 -3.93 -1.09 4.15
C ASP A 101 -3.15 -0.64 2.91
N TYR A 102 -3.70 -0.92 1.74
CA TYR A 102 -3.17 -0.49 0.45
C TYR A 102 -4.22 0.32 -0.28
N ILE A 103 -3.81 1.39 -0.96
CA ILE A 103 -4.72 2.23 -1.74
C ILE A 103 -4.06 2.50 -3.09
N PHE A 104 -4.63 1.93 -4.13
CA PHE A 104 -4.25 2.13 -5.52
C PHE A 104 -5.34 2.98 -6.19
N ARG A 105 -4.98 4.19 -6.59
CA ARG A 105 -5.92 5.14 -7.21
C ARG A 105 -5.61 5.28 -8.69
N ARG A 106 -6.67 5.42 -9.49
CA ARG A 106 -6.59 5.74 -10.91
C ARG A 106 -5.69 4.78 -11.68
N ILE A 107 -5.86 3.48 -11.45
CA ILE A 107 -5.32 2.46 -12.34
C ILE A 107 -6.04 2.65 -13.68
N HIS A 108 -5.31 3.08 -14.70
CA HIS A 108 -5.89 3.27 -16.03
C HIS A 108 -6.19 1.90 -16.63
N TYR A 109 -7.47 1.61 -16.83
CA TYR A 109 -7.90 0.42 -17.55
C TYR A 109 -7.96 0.68 -19.05
N ASP A 110 -8.33 1.88 -19.47
CA ASP A 110 -8.22 2.37 -20.85
C ASP A 110 -8.13 3.91 -20.80
N ASP A 111 -8.22 4.59 -21.95
CA ASP A 111 -8.11 6.06 -22.02
C ASP A 111 -9.22 6.81 -21.26
N MET A 112 -10.36 6.15 -21.00
CA MET A 112 -11.59 6.76 -20.45
C MET A 112 -11.97 6.19 -19.08
N THR A 113 -11.49 5.00 -18.75
CA THR A 113 -11.79 4.27 -17.53
C THR A 113 -10.60 4.22 -16.58
N SER A 114 -10.87 4.58 -15.33
CA SER A 114 -9.90 4.48 -14.25
C SER A 114 -10.51 3.81 -13.02
N ILE A 115 -9.81 2.80 -12.51
CA ILE A 115 -10.25 1.94 -11.41
C ILE A 115 -9.48 2.33 -10.15
N ASN A 116 -10.16 2.33 -9.01
CA ASN A 116 -9.57 2.39 -7.69
C ASN A 116 -9.68 1.03 -7.02
N VAL A 117 -8.58 0.58 -6.42
CA VAL A 117 -8.53 -0.65 -5.64
C VAL A 117 -7.92 -0.34 -4.29
N SER A 118 -8.58 -0.76 -3.22
CA SER A 118 -8.07 -0.68 -1.86
C SER A 118 -8.03 -2.07 -1.22
N VAL A 119 -7.08 -2.24 -0.31
CA VAL A 119 -7.07 -3.34 0.65
C VAL A 119 -7.20 -2.70 2.02
N THR A 120 -8.15 -3.16 2.81
CA THR A 120 -8.38 -2.66 4.17
C THR A 120 -8.45 -3.83 5.14
N LEU A 121 -7.77 -3.71 6.27
CA LEU A 121 -7.91 -4.65 7.37
C LEU A 121 -9.17 -4.33 8.19
N GLN A 122 -10.02 -5.33 8.37
CA GLN A 122 -11.19 -5.27 9.23
C GLN A 122 -10.82 -5.46 10.71
N ASP A 123 -11.80 -5.21 11.60
CA ASP A 123 -11.63 -5.35 13.05
C ASP A 123 -11.30 -6.79 13.49
N ASP A 124 -11.70 -7.78 12.69
CA ASP A 124 -11.39 -9.19 12.88
C ASP A 124 -10.02 -9.60 12.29
N ASN A 125 -9.19 -8.62 11.92
CA ASN A 125 -7.89 -8.80 11.26
C ASN A 125 -7.96 -9.52 9.91
N LYS A 126 -9.12 -9.59 9.26
CA LYS A 126 -9.21 -10.07 7.88
C LYS A 126 -9.01 -8.94 6.90
N ALA A 127 -8.32 -9.23 5.79
CA ALA A 127 -8.22 -8.29 4.69
C ALA A 127 -9.50 -8.31 3.83
N GLN A 128 -9.95 -7.13 3.42
CA GLN A 128 -11.05 -6.93 2.49
C GLN A 128 -10.58 -6.08 1.31
N LEU A 129 -11.04 -6.42 0.12
CA LEU A 129 -10.80 -5.67 -1.11
C LEU A 129 -11.93 -4.66 -1.30
N GLY A 130 -11.59 -3.42 -1.62
CA GLY A 130 -12.53 -2.41 -2.08
C GLY A 130 -12.24 -2.04 -3.52
N VAL A 131 -13.26 -2.00 -4.38
CA VAL A 131 -13.11 -1.64 -5.79
C VAL A 131 -14.16 -0.62 -6.20
N SER A 132 -13.75 0.43 -6.89
CA SER A 132 -14.66 1.41 -7.49
C SER A 132 -14.14 1.98 -8.80
N LEU A 133 -15.05 2.57 -9.57
CA LEU A 133 -14.75 3.29 -10.81
C LEU A 133 -14.69 4.79 -10.51
N ASP A 134 -13.54 5.43 -10.75
CA ASP A 134 -13.45 6.91 -10.70
C ASP A 134 -14.08 7.53 -11.95
N LYS A 135 -13.78 6.92 -13.12
CA LYS A 135 -14.37 7.25 -14.41
C LYS A 135 -14.60 5.98 -15.19
N SER A 136 -15.68 5.92 -15.95
CA SER A 136 -15.97 4.80 -16.83
C SER A 136 -16.91 5.21 -17.95
N ASP A 137 -16.73 4.61 -19.12
CA ASP A 137 -17.54 4.80 -20.33
C ASP A 137 -18.53 3.64 -20.59
N ARG A 138 -18.39 2.53 -19.85
CA ARG A 138 -19.17 1.30 -20.00
C ARG A 138 -19.26 0.53 -18.67
N PRO A 139 -20.17 -0.44 -18.49
CA PRO A 139 -20.18 -1.22 -17.26
C PRO A 139 -18.90 -2.06 -17.13
N TYR A 140 -18.39 -2.14 -15.89
CA TYR A 140 -17.33 -3.05 -15.49
C TYR A 140 -17.85 -3.99 -14.42
N TYR A 141 -17.28 -5.17 -14.36
CA TYR A 141 -17.65 -6.22 -13.42
C TYR A 141 -16.39 -6.72 -12.71
N ALA A 142 -16.56 -7.21 -11.49
CA ALA A 142 -15.50 -7.78 -10.70
C ALA A 142 -15.91 -9.07 -10.00
N CYS A 143 -14.92 -9.94 -9.75
CA CYS A 143 -15.04 -11.10 -8.88
C CYS A 143 -13.78 -11.27 -8.03
N ASP A 144 -13.96 -11.91 -6.88
CA ASP A 144 -12.88 -12.25 -5.96
C ASP A 144 -12.15 -13.54 -6.37
N GLY A 145 -11.19 -13.96 -5.55
CA GLY A 145 -10.33 -15.11 -5.85
C GLY A 145 -11.12 -16.38 -6.22
N GLY A 146 -10.86 -16.89 -7.42
CA GLY A 146 -11.51 -18.09 -7.97
C GLY A 146 -12.85 -17.84 -8.67
N CYS A 147 -13.42 -16.63 -8.60
CA CYS A 147 -14.64 -16.23 -9.30
C CYS A 147 -15.79 -17.24 -9.24
N ASN A 148 -15.99 -17.86 -8.07
CA ASN A 148 -17.02 -18.88 -7.87
C ASN A 148 -18.44 -18.29 -7.87
N GLU A 149 -18.57 -17.06 -7.37
CA GLU A 149 -19.81 -16.29 -7.33
C GLU A 149 -20.02 -15.50 -8.63
N ASP A 150 -21.25 -15.10 -8.90
CA ASP A 150 -21.56 -14.32 -10.10
C ASP A 150 -20.86 -12.95 -10.08
N PRO A 151 -20.38 -12.46 -11.23
CA PRO A 151 -19.67 -11.19 -11.27
C PRO A 151 -20.53 -10.01 -10.82
N VAL A 152 -19.95 -9.16 -9.97
CA VAL A 152 -20.62 -7.98 -9.42
C VAL A 152 -20.32 -6.77 -10.29
N GLN A 153 -21.37 -6.05 -10.72
CA GLN A 153 -21.21 -4.82 -11.47
C GLN A 153 -20.65 -3.70 -10.58
N LEU A 154 -19.59 -3.05 -11.04
CA LEU A 154 -18.93 -1.95 -10.34
C LEU A 154 -19.59 -0.61 -10.64
N GLY A 155 -19.58 0.26 -9.65
CA GLY A 155 -20.04 1.65 -9.75
C GLY A 155 -18.98 2.64 -9.24
N SER A 156 -19.41 3.89 -9.03
CA SER A 156 -18.58 4.91 -8.37
C SER A 156 -18.45 4.68 -6.85
N GLU A 157 -19.41 3.98 -6.26
CA GLU A 157 -19.36 3.55 -4.87
C GLU A 157 -18.41 2.36 -4.69
N MET A 158 -17.73 2.31 -3.55
CA MET A 158 -16.80 1.24 -3.23
C MET A 158 -17.56 -0.07 -3.00
N THR A 159 -17.30 -1.06 -3.84
CA THR A 159 -17.82 -2.42 -3.70
C THR A 159 -16.77 -3.27 -2.98
N TYR A 160 -17.18 -4.02 -1.97
CA TYR A 160 -16.27 -4.77 -1.12
C TYR A 160 -16.34 -6.28 -1.39
N PHE A 161 -15.16 -6.92 -1.42
CA PHE A 161 -15.01 -8.36 -1.63
C PHE A 161 -14.10 -8.96 -0.55
N PRO A 162 -14.40 -10.17 -0.04
CA PRO A 162 -13.49 -10.87 0.86
C PRO A 162 -12.22 -11.31 0.12
N VAL A 163 -11.07 -11.28 0.79
CA VAL A 163 -9.84 -11.88 0.22
C VAL A 163 -9.94 -13.40 0.34
N LYS A 164 -9.88 -14.10 -0.80
CA LYS A 164 -9.91 -15.57 -0.87
C LYS A 164 -8.53 -16.12 -1.25
N LEU A 165 -8.16 -17.24 -0.62
CA LEU A 165 -6.99 -18.06 -0.94
C LEU A 165 -7.43 -19.27 -1.76
N THR A 166 -6.74 -19.50 -2.87
CA THR A 166 -7.03 -20.57 -3.83
C THR A 166 -5.88 -21.57 -3.92
N GLU A 167 -6.20 -22.84 -4.20
CA GLU A 167 -5.23 -23.89 -4.52
C GLU A 167 -5.51 -24.44 -5.94
N PRO A 168 -4.60 -24.23 -6.93
CA PRO A 168 -3.35 -23.46 -6.86
C PRO A 168 -3.58 -21.96 -6.69
N ILE A 169 -2.54 -21.20 -6.28
CA ILE A 169 -2.65 -19.76 -6.03
C ILE A 169 -2.99 -19.02 -7.33
N THR A 170 -4.15 -18.36 -7.33
CA THR A 170 -4.65 -17.50 -8.41
C THR A 170 -4.62 -16.03 -8.00
N SER A 171 -5.08 -15.15 -8.89
CA SER A 171 -5.30 -13.74 -8.56
C SER A 171 -6.47 -13.62 -7.57
N ILE A 172 -6.42 -12.60 -6.71
CA ILE A 172 -7.40 -12.39 -5.62
C ILE A 172 -8.54 -11.44 -6.04
N LEU A 173 -8.37 -10.75 -7.17
CA LEU A 173 -9.36 -9.88 -7.78
C LEU A 173 -9.22 -9.93 -9.30
N TYR A 174 -10.35 -9.97 -9.99
CA TYR A 174 -10.47 -9.86 -11.43
C TYR A 174 -11.43 -8.71 -11.76
N VAL A 175 -11.10 -7.86 -12.74
CA VAL A 175 -11.95 -6.77 -13.21
C VAL A 175 -11.96 -6.72 -14.73
N THR A 176 -13.14 -6.70 -15.35
CA THR A 176 -13.30 -6.63 -16.81
C THR A 176 -14.63 -5.98 -17.23
N PRO A 177 -14.70 -5.33 -18.40
CA PRO A 177 -15.97 -4.89 -18.98
C PRO A 177 -16.76 -6.04 -19.64
N ASP A 178 -16.13 -7.17 -19.93
CA ASP A 178 -16.75 -8.32 -20.59
C ASP A 178 -17.22 -9.34 -19.55
N LYS A 179 -18.53 -9.39 -19.33
CA LYS A 179 -19.14 -10.30 -18.36
C LYS A 179 -19.00 -11.76 -18.81
N ASP A 180 -19.19 -12.04 -20.09
CA ASP A 180 -19.15 -13.40 -20.65
C ASP A 180 -17.71 -13.95 -20.56
N HIS A 181 -16.71 -13.10 -20.82
CA HIS A 181 -15.30 -13.44 -20.61
C HIS A 181 -15.00 -13.79 -19.15
N MET A 182 -15.65 -13.13 -18.19
CA MET A 182 -15.45 -13.45 -16.77
C MET A 182 -16.11 -14.76 -16.34
N GLU A 183 -17.26 -15.09 -16.92
CA GLU A 183 -17.89 -16.41 -16.75
C GLU A 183 -16.99 -17.51 -17.36
N LEU A 184 -16.30 -17.23 -18.47
CA LEU A 184 -15.30 -18.15 -19.02
C LEU A 184 -14.06 -18.31 -18.12
N ILE A 185 -13.60 -17.24 -17.47
CA ILE A 185 -12.51 -17.32 -16.47
C ILE A 185 -12.90 -18.29 -15.36
N LYS A 186 -14.13 -18.19 -14.85
CA LYS A 186 -14.66 -19.10 -13.82
C LYS A 186 -14.58 -20.57 -14.25
N ASP A 187 -14.97 -20.88 -15.50
CA ASP A 187 -14.94 -22.27 -16.01
C ASP A 187 -13.53 -22.79 -16.31
N THR A 188 -12.57 -21.90 -16.58
CA THR A 188 -11.19 -22.26 -16.94
C THR A 188 -10.22 -22.24 -15.75
N LEU A 189 -10.60 -21.60 -14.64
CA LEU A 189 -9.86 -21.63 -13.39
C LEU A 189 -10.02 -23.01 -12.72
N HIS A 190 -8.98 -23.84 -12.85
CA HIS A 190 -8.90 -25.16 -12.23
C HIS A 190 -8.58 -25.05 -10.74
N VAL A 191 -9.43 -24.37 -9.98
CA VAL A 191 -9.31 -24.22 -8.54
C VAL A 191 -10.14 -25.31 -7.87
N HIS A 192 -9.50 -26.14 -7.05
CA HIS A 192 -10.19 -27.20 -6.33
C HIS A 192 -10.54 -26.82 -4.89
N LYS A 193 -9.95 -25.73 -4.38
CA LYS A 193 -10.20 -25.24 -3.03
C LYS A 193 -10.13 -23.72 -3.01
N ILE A 194 -11.20 -23.12 -2.51
CA ILE A 194 -11.35 -21.68 -2.28
C ILE A 194 -11.70 -21.52 -0.81
N VAL A 195 -10.85 -20.85 -0.05
CA VAL A 195 -11.09 -20.56 1.37
C VAL A 195 -10.88 -19.08 1.59
N GLU A 196 -11.70 -18.45 2.42
CA GLU A 196 -11.43 -17.08 2.86
C GLU A 196 -10.06 -17.01 3.56
N ALA A 197 -9.27 -15.97 3.25
CA ALA A 197 -7.95 -15.83 3.85
C ALA A 197 -8.08 -15.73 5.38
N PRO A 198 -7.24 -16.45 6.14
CA PRO A 198 -7.30 -16.42 7.59
C PRO A 198 -6.98 -15.02 8.13
N ALA A 199 -7.57 -14.68 9.27
CA ALA A 199 -7.21 -13.48 10.01
C ALA A 199 -5.72 -13.49 10.37
N TYR A 200 -5.05 -12.35 10.23
CA TYR A 200 -3.63 -12.25 10.60
C TYR A 200 -3.47 -12.18 12.12
N ASP A 201 -2.34 -12.73 12.60
CA ASP A 201 -1.96 -12.62 14.01
C ASP A 201 -1.82 -11.14 14.42
N HIS A 202 -2.43 -10.79 15.56
CA HIS A 202 -2.37 -9.43 16.12
C HIS A 202 -0.95 -8.88 16.22
N HIS A 203 0.04 -9.75 16.45
CA HIS A 203 1.44 -9.36 16.56
C HIS A 203 2.04 -8.86 15.23
N VAL A 204 1.63 -9.43 14.10
CA VAL A 204 2.13 -9.02 12.77
C VAL A 204 1.51 -7.68 12.37
N ILE A 205 0.22 -7.49 12.65
CA ILE A 205 -0.47 -6.23 12.40
C ILE A 205 0.05 -5.12 13.32
N ALA A 206 0.25 -5.39 14.61
CA ALA A 206 0.79 -4.41 15.56
C ALA A 206 2.22 -4.00 15.20
N LEU A 207 3.07 -4.96 14.80
CA LEU A 207 4.42 -4.69 14.32
C LEU A 207 4.40 -3.76 13.10
N HIS A 208 3.48 -3.95 12.17
CA HIS A 208 3.44 -3.17 10.94
C HIS A 208 2.67 -1.85 11.04
N ARG A 209 1.65 -1.78 11.90
CA ARG A 209 0.88 -0.56 12.17
C ARG A 209 1.65 0.43 13.06
N HIS A 210 2.51 -0.08 13.93
CA HIS A 210 3.17 0.73 14.97
C HIS A 210 4.69 0.57 15.06
N GLY A 211 5.33 -0.26 14.22
CA GLY A 211 6.79 -0.41 14.15
C GLY A 211 7.42 -1.21 15.31
N HIS A 212 6.61 -1.70 16.24
CA HIS A 212 7.04 -2.49 17.40
C HIS A 212 5.88 -3.39 17.86
N HIS A 213 6.19 -4.55 18.43
CA HIS A 213 5.20 -5.55 18.88
C HIS A 213 4.19 -5.01 19.92
N LEU A 214 4.45 -3.84 20.52
CA LEU A 214 3.64 -3.21 21.57
C LEU A 214 2.74 -2.06 21.11
N GLY A 215 2.66 -1.72 19.82
CA GLY A 215 1.56 -0.86 19.37
C GLY A 215 1.57 0.56 19.97
N GLY A 216 2.54 1.40 19.60
CA GLY A 216 2.69 2.74 20.21
C GLY A 216 3.36 2.68 21.59
N LEU A 217 4.00 3.77 22.02
CA LEU A 217 4.63 3.82 23.35
C LEU A 217 3.53 3.62 24.41
N PRO A 218 3.65 2.62 25.30
CA PRO A 218 2.60 2.24 26.24
C PRO A 218 2.17 3.43 27.09
N THR A 219 0.90 3.49 27.51
CA THR A 219 0.38 4.56 28.36
C THR A 219 1.20 4.80 29.63
N LEU A 220 1.84 3.74 30.15
CA LEU A 220 2.78 3.80 31.28
C LEU A 220 4.04 4.65 30.99
N PHE A 221 4.53 4.65 29.75
CA PHE A 221 5.65 5.49 29.33
C PHE A 221 5.28 6.98 29.43
N TRP A 222 4.09 7.34 28.95
CA TRP A 222 3.58 8.71 29.03
C TRP A 222 3.31 9.13 30.48
N ALA A 223 2.76 8.23 31.31
CA ALA A 223 2.60 8.47 32.74
C ALA A 223 3.94 8.73 33.44
N SER A 224 4.98 7.97 33.09
CA SER A 224 6.34 8.16 33.61
C SER A 224 6.95 9.50 33.17
N ILE A 225 6.75 9.92 31.92
CA ILE A 225 7.21 11.23 31.44
C ILE A 225 6.50 12.36 32.18
N CYS A 226 5.18 12.29 32.32
CA CYS A 226 4.41 13.29 33.07
C CYS A 226 4.89 13.38 34.53
N PHE A 227 5.14 12.25 35.18
CA PHE A 227 5.66 12.20 36.54
C PHE A 227 7.03 12.87 36.68
N LEU A 228 7.96 12.57 35.77
CA LEU A 228 9.31 13.15 35.77
C LEU A 228 9.27 14.68 35.53
N ILE A 229 8.40 15.14 34.63
CA ILE A 229 8.16 16.56 34.39
C ILE A 229 7.66 17.24 35.68
N VAL A 230 6.67 16.67 36.37
CA VAL A 230 6.14 17.24 37.61
C VAL A 230 7.21 17.34 38.69
N ILE A 231 7.98 16.26 38.92
CA ILE A 231 9.08 16.27 39.89
C ILE A 231 10.09 17.36 39.56
N PHE A 232 10.50 17.44 38.29
CA PHE A 232 11.46 18.45 37.85
C PHE A 232 10.98 19.88 38.12
N HIS A 233 9.71 20.18 37.84
CA HIS A 233 9.13 21.51 38.11
C HIS A 233 9.05 21.81 39.62
N LEU A 234 8.74 20.80 40.45
CA LEU A 234 8.78 20.96 41.91
C LEU A 234 10.20 21.22 42.42
N PHE A 235 11.22 20.57 41.86
CA PHE A 235 12.61 20.82 42.18
C PHE A 235 13.06 22.23 41.76
N LEU A 236 12.70 22.67 40.56
CA LEU A 236 12.97 24.04 40.11
C LEU A 236 12.30 25.07 41.02
N PHE A 237 11.03 24.85 41.36
CA PHE A 237 10.31 25.74 42.28
C PHE A 237 10.97 25.79 43.65
N LYS A 238 11.37 24.63 44.21
CA LYS A 238 12.08 24.56 45.49
C LYS A 238 13.43 25.30 45.44
N LEU A 239 14.20 25.16 44.37
CA LEU A 239 15.48 25.86 44.21
C LEU A 239 15.28 27.38 44.12
N ILE A 240 14.32 27.84 43.33
CA ILE A 240 14.01 29.28 43.20
C ILE A 240 13.53 29.84 44.54
N PHE A 241 12.65 29.13 45.24
CA PHE A 241 12.14 29.58 46.55
C PHE A 241 13.24 29.63 47.61
N ASN A 242 14.11 28.62 47.66
CA ASN A 242 15.22 28.59 48.61
C ASN A 242 16.21 29.73 48.36
N GLU A 243 16.55 30.02 47.10
CA GLU A 243 17.45 31.12 46.74
C GLU A 243 16.82 32.50 46.99
N TYR A 244 15.50 32.64 46.79
CA TYR A 244 14.80 33.92 47.00
C TYR A 244 14.51 34.22 48.48
N CYS A 245 14.16 33.20 49.28
CA CYS A 245 13.92 33.34 50.71
C CYS A 245 15.22 33.44 51.53
N ASP A 246 16.29 32.70 51.19
CA ASP A 246 17.58 32.83 51.90
C ASP A 246 18.24 34.20 51.67
N LYS A 247 18.01 34.81 50.50
CA LYS A 247 18.43 36.20 50.22
C LYS A 247 17.65 37.23 51.04
N GLN A 248 16.36 37.01 51.29
CA GLN A 248 15.58 37.92 52.14
C GLN A 248 16.04 37.88 53.61
N ASP A 249 16.36 36.72 54.16
CA ASP A 249 16.85 36.62 55.54
C ASP A 249 18.22 37.27 55.73
N LYS A 250 19.13 37.16 54.74
CA LYS A 250 20.41 37.91 54.75
C LYS A 250 20.22 39.42 54.62
N HIS A 251 19.27 39.90 53.82
CA HIS A 251 19.01 41.34 53.68
C HIS A 251 18.33 41.91 54.93
N ARG A 252 17.40 41.15 55.54
CA ARG A 252 16.68 41.55 56.76
C ARG A 252 17.58 41.56 58.00
N ASN A 253 18.52 40.62 58.12
CA ASN A 253 19.53 40.63 59.18
C ASN A 253 20.55 41.78 59.07
N ARG A 254 20.70 42.41 57.89
CA ARG A 254 21.58 43.57 57.71
C ARG A 254 20.92 44.91 58.07
N TYR A 255 19.58 44.99 58.05
CA TYR A 255 18.80 46.18 58.41
C TYR A 255 18.15 46.11 59.80
N GLY A 256 18.16 44.95 60.47
CA GLY A 256 17.71 44.78 61.85
C GLY A 256 18.76 45.09 62.93
N LYS A 257 19.84 45.78 62.56
CA LYS A 257 20.96 46.12 63.46
C LYS A 257 21.39 47.58 63.29
N ILE A 258 20.45 48.50 63.47
CA ILE A 258 20.66 49.92 63.80
C ILE A 258 19.61 50.28 64.85
#